data_AF-A0A7K3XHM4-F1
#
_entry.id   AF-A0A7K3XHM4-F1
#
_cell.length_a   1.000
_cell.length_b   1.000
_cell.length_c   1.000
_cell.angle_alpha   90.00
_cell.angle_beta   90.00
_cell.angle_gamma   90.00
#
_symmetry.space_group_name_H-M   'P 1'
#
loop_
_entity.id
_entity.type
_entity.pdbx_description
1 polymer ?
#
loop_
_entity_poly.entity_id
_entity_poly.type
_entity_poly.pdbx_seq_one_letter_code
_entity_poly.pdbx_strand_id
1 'polypeptide(L)'
;DQIIMVKNPVNPDVQLWIGALERLSQAGLKNLVAIHRGFTPFGESKYRNYPNWKTVIELRQLMPNLPIICDPSHISGKREYLFEISQKAFDLGLDGLMLESHIDPSCALSDKDQQVTPAELGKILDKLVIRYSSSNDPIFENMLDTLRSRIDGIDHEIIEILASRMEIVKQIANYKKQNKVTALQINRWTQLLEDRIATAHKLNLDETFIKIIFQLIHEDSVRQQTEIMDSDL
;
A
#
# COMPACT_ATOMS: atom_id res chain seq x y z
N ASP A 1 21.73 -21.83 17.81
CA ASP A 1 21.22 -21.76 16.42
C ASP A 1 19.72 -22.05 16.31
N GLN A 2 18.88 -21.40 17.12
CA GLN A 2 17.42 -21.55 17.01
C GLN A 2 16.83 -20.46 16.11
N ILE A 3 15.75 -20.78 15.39
CA ILE A 3 14.94 -19.82 14.64
C ILE A 3 13.97 -19.15 15.61
N ILE A 4 13.93 -17.82 15.61
CA ILE A 4 13.02 -17.04 16.44
C ILE A 4 12.02 -16.35 15.53
N MET A 5 10.73 -16.66 15.72
CA MET A 5 9.65 -16.03 14.97
C MET A 5 8.96 -14.97 15.83
N VAL A 6 8.96 -13.72 15.36
CA VAL A 6 8.48 -12.54 16.10
C VAL A 6 7.19 -12.04 15.48
N LYS A 7 6.08 -12.22 16.21
CA LYS A 7 4.78 -11.66 15.83
C LYS A 7 4.79 -10.13 15.94
N ASN A 8 4.12 -9.45 15.01
CA ASN A 8 4.00 -7.99 15.03
C ASN A 8 3.36 -7.48 16.35
N PRO A 9 3.66 -6.23 16.74
CA PRO A 9 2.99 -5.59 17.87
C PRO A 9 1.49 -5.46 17.64
N VAL A 10 0.73 -5.28 18.72
CA VAL A 10 -0.73 -5.13 18.65
C VAL A 10 -1.17 -3.87 17.88
N ASN A 11 -0.36 -2.81 17.91
CA ASN A 11 -0.61 -1.56 17.18
C ASN A 11 0.24 -1.51 15.90
N PRO A 12 -0.24 -0.86 14.82
CA PRO A 12 0.46 -0.78 13.53
C PRO A 12 1.64 0.21 13.58
N ASP A 13 2.67 -0.15 14.35
CA ASP A 13 3.91 0.59 14.51
C ASP A 13 5.09 -0.28 14.01
N VAL A 14 5.61 0.08 12.84
CA VAL A 14 6.74 -0.63 12.22
C VAL A 14 8.03 -0.47 13.04
N GLN A 15 8.23 0.69 13.67
CA GLN A 15 9.45 1.00 14.42
C GLN A 15 9.51 0.15 15.70
N LEU A 16 8.37 -0.06 16.35
CA LEU A 16 8.29 -0.97 17.49
C LEU A 16 8.63 -2.41 17.10
N TRP A 17 8.17 -2.86 15.93
CA TRP A 17 8.48 -4.20 15.43
C TRP A 17 9.97 -4.35 15.09
N ILE A 18 10.54 -3.39 14.36
CA ILE A 18 11.97 -3.32 14.03
C ILE A 18 12.81 -3.31 15.31
N GLY A 19 12.48 -2.45 16.27
CA GLY A 19 13.24 -2.33 17.51
C GLY A 19 13.25 -3.60 18.37
N ALA A 20 12.24 -4.48 18.22
CA ALA A 20 12.24 -5.80 18.84
C ALA A 20 13.16 -6.78 18.10
N LEU A 21 13.11 -6.80 16.77
CA LEU A 21 13.97 -7.63 15.92
C LEU A 21 15.45 -7.26 16.09
N GLU A 22 15.77 -5.97 16.12
CA GLU A 22 17.13 -5.46 16.32
C GLU A 22 17.68 -5.86 17.68
N ARG A 23 16.87 -5.77 18.75
CA ARG A 23 17.29 -6.20 20.10
C ARG A 23 17.63 -7.69 20.14
N LEU A 24 16.84 -8.53 19.50
CA LEU A 24 17.13 -9.97 19.40
C LEU A 24 18.42 -10.22 18.61
N SER A 25 18.59 -9.51 17.49
CA SER A 25 19.80 -9.59 16.67
C SER A 25 21.07 -9.18 17.44
N GLN A 26 21.00 -8.07 18.19
CA GLN A 26 22.08 -7.59 19.05
C GLN A 26 22.42 -8.54 20.21
N ALA A 27 21.43 -9.30 20.69
CA ALA A 27 21.64 -10.38 21.66
C ALA A 27 22.26 -11.65 21.04
N GLY A 28 22.58 -11.65 19.74
CA GLY A 28 23.20 -12.75 19.02
C GLY A 28 22.22 -13.69 18.31
N LEU A 29 20.91 -13.42 18.37
CA LEU A 29 19.88 -14.23 17.72
C LEU A 29 19.68 -13.74 16.28
N LYS A 30 20.39 -14.37 15.34
CA LYS A 30 20.41 -13.93 13.93
C LYS A 30 19.34 -14.57 13.05
N ASN A 31 18.82 -15.73 13.44
CA ASN A 31 17.83 -16.46 12.65
C ASN A 31 16.41 -15.96 13.00
N LEU A 32 16.07 -14.76 12.52
CA LEU A 32 14.80 -14.10 12.81
C LEU A 32 13.82 -14.24 11.66
N VAL A 33 12.54 -14.42 11.99
CA VAL A 33 11.40 -14.38 11.04
C VAL A 33 10.33 -13.48 11.62
N ALA A 34 9.80 -12.56 10.81
CA ALA A 34 8.65 -11.75 11.20
C ALA A 34 7.34 -12.51 10.91
N ILE A 35 6.39 -12.49 11.84
CA ILE A 35 5.04 -13.02 11.64
C ILE A 35 4.03 -11.88 11.64
N HIS A 36 3.38 -11.66 10.52
CA HIS A 36 2.25 -10.76 10.41
C HIS A 36 0.94 -11.46 10.82
N ARG A 37 0.38 -11.09 11.96
CA ARG A 37 -0.85 -11.62 12.57
C ARG A 37 -1.96 -10.56 12.75
N GLY A 38 -1.86 -9.45 12.02
CA GLY A 38 -2.78 -8.31 12.09
C GLY A 38 -2.61 -7.46 13.35
N PHE A 39 -3.29 -6.32 13.35
CA PHE A 39 -3.26 -5.30 14.40
C PHE A 39 -4.66 -5.12 15.01
N THR A 40 -4.71 -4.57 16.22
CA THR A 40 -5.97 -4.23 16.87
C THR A 40 -6.74 -3.21 16.01
N PRO A 41 -8.00 -3.50 15.63
CA PRO A 41 -8.80 -2.58 14.83
C PRO A 41 -9.22 -1.36 15.67
N PHE A 42 -9.27 -0.18 15.05
CA PHE A 42 -9.77 1.06 15.67
C PHE A 42 -11.30 1.21 15.61
N GLY A 43 -12.00 0.32 14.91
CA GLY A 43 -13.45 0.34 14.70
C GLY A 43 -13.99 -1.00 14.23
N GLU A 44 -15.21 -1.03 13.68
CA GLU A 44 -15.80 -2.26 13.15
C GLU A 44 -14.92 -2.86 12.04
N SER A 45 -14.70 -4.17 12.12
CA SER A 45 -13.91 -4.91 11.15
C SER A 45 -14.55 -6.26 10.88
N LYS A 46 -14.48 -6.72 9.62
CA LYS A 46 -14.82 -8.10 9.28
C LYS A 46 -13.83 -9.12 9.85
N TYR A 47 -12.62 -8.67 10.20
CA TYR A 47 -11.53 -9.49 10.72
C TYR A 47 -11.36 -9.30 12.22
N ARG A 48 -10.84 -10.32 12.91
CA ARG A 48 -10.45 -10.23 14.32
C ARG A 48 -9.33 -9.21 14.54
N ASN A 49 -8.33 -9.21 13.67
CA ASN A 49 -7.27 -8.22 13.65
C ASN A 49 -7.21 -7.57 12.26
N TYR A 50 -7.12 -6.24 12.21
CA TYR A 50 -6.98 -5.50 10.96
C TYR A 50 -5.60 -5.78 10.33
N PRO A 51 -5.51 -6.25 9.08
CA PRO A 51 -4.23 -6.63 8.48
C PRO A 51 -3.24 -5.47 8.39
N ASN A 52 -3.65 -4.25 8.02
CA ASN A 52 -2.73 -3.15 7.73
C ASN A 52 -1.49 -3.59 6.92
N TRP A 53 -1.74 -4.06 5.69
CA TRP A 53 -0.68 -4.53 4.79
C TRP A 53 0.40 -3.48 4.52
N LYS A 54 0.06 -2.18 4.64
CA LYS A 54 1.02 -1.08 4.50
C LYS A 54 2.19 -1.20 5.47
N THR A 55 1.93 -1.51 6.75
CA THR A 55 2.97 -1.71 7.76
C THR A 55 3.91 -2.87 7.41
N VAL A 56 3.38 -3.94 6.80
CA VAL A 56 4.18 -5.08 6.36
C VAL A 56 5.07 -4.74 5.16
N ILE A 57 4.53 -3.98 4.20
CA ILE A 57 5.29 -3.48 3.04
C ILE A 57 6.41 -2.56 3.50
N GLU A 58 6.13 -1.65 4.44
CA GLU A 58 7.12 -0.75 5.04
C GLU A 58 8.22 -1.54 5.78
N LEU A 59 7.87 -2.57 6.55
CA LEU A 59 8.86 -3.45 7.18
C LEU A 59 9.77 -4.11 6.14
N ARG A 60 9.20 -4.65 5.05
CA ARG A 60 9.97 -5.28 3.97
C ARG A 60 10.91 -4.28 3.28
N GLN A 61 10.49 -3.03 3.11
CA GLN A 61 11.35 -1.97 2.56
C GLN A 61 12.53 -1.65 3.47
N LEU A 62 12.30 -1.58 4.78
CA LEU A 62 13.33 -1.25 5.77
C LEU A 62 14.24 -2.44 6.12
N MET A 63 13.74 -3.67 6.02
CA MET A 63 14.46 -4.91 6.33
C MET A 63 14.32 -5.93 5.17
N PRO A 64 14.92 -5.68 4.00
CA PRO A 64 14.66 -6.46 2.77
C PRO A 64 15.07 -7.95 2.85
N ASN A 65 16.00 -8.29 3.73
CA ASN A 65 16.49 -9.67 3.90
C ASN A 65 15.76 -10.43 5.02
N LEU A 66 14.82 -9.80 5.72
CA LEU A 66 14.06 -10.45 6.78
C LEU A 66 12.93 -11.28 6.17
N PRO A 67 12.85 -12.60 6.44
CA PRO A 67 11.69 -13.40 6.04
C PRO A 67 10.45 -12.93 6.81
N ILE A 68 9.36 -12.71 6.10
CA ILE A 68 8.07 -12.29 6.67
C ILE A 68 7.01 -13.30 6.26
N ILE A 69 6.42 -13.98 7.24
CA ILE A 69 5.29 -14.91 7.03
C ILE A 69 3.99 -14.29 7.56
N CYS A 70 2.86 -14.73 7.01
CA CYS A 70 1.53 -14.30 7.45
C CYS A 70 0.90 -15.33 8.38
N ASP A 71 0.10 -14.90 9.33
CA ASP A 71 -0.75 -15.73 10.19
C ASP A 71 -2.23 -15.39 9.89
N PRO A 72 -2.83 -16.04 8.87
CA PRO A 72 -4.19 -15.76 8.46
C PRO A 72 -5.21 -16.10 9.54
N SER A 73 -4.95 -17.11 10.36
CA SER A 73 -5.86 -17.56 11.42
C SER A 73 -6.09 -16.46 12.46
N HIS A 74 -5.01 -15.85 12.96
CA HIS A 74 -5.14 -14.76 13.93
C HIS A 74 -5.64 -13.46 13.31
N ILE A 75 -5.33 -13.20 12.03
CA ILE A 75 -5.89 -12.05 11.31
C ILE A 75 -7.41 -12.20 11.19
N SER A 76 -7.88 -13.30 10.60
CA SER A 76 -9.29 -13.46 10.30
C SER A 76 -10.12 -13.69 11.55
N GLY A 77 -9.66 -14.56 12.46
CA GLY A 77 -10.47 -15.14 13.53
C GLY A 77 -11.60 -16.05 13.04
N LYS A 78 -11.68 -16.33 11.73
CA LYS A 78 -12.76 -17.09 11.09
C LYS A 78 -12.25 -17.87 9.87
N ARG A 79 -12.77 -19.09 9.68
CA ARG A 79 -12.42 -19.98 8.56
C ARG A 79 -12.67 -19.38 7.17
N GLU A 80 -13.80 -18.69 7.00
CA GLU A 80 -14.26 -18.19 5.70
C GLU A 80 -13.29 -17.20 5.05
N TYR A 81 -12.47 -16.52 5.85
CA TYR A 81 -11.51 -15.52 5.37
C TYR A 81 -10.07 -16.05 5.26
N LEU A 82 -9.80 -17.29 5.65
CA LEU A 82 -8.43 -17.83 5.63
C LEU A 82 -7.84 -17.80 4.22
N PHE A 83 -8.64 -18.18 3.21
CA PHE A 83 -8.18 -18.19 1.82
C PHE A 83 -7.85 -16.77 1.32
N GLU A 84 -8.73 -15.78 1.52
CA GLU A 84 -8.48 -14.43 1.02
C GLU A 84 -7.25 -13.79 1.67
N ILE A 85 -7.03 -14.00 2.97
CA ILE A 85 -5.84 -13.47 3.67
C ILE A 85 -4.57 -14.21 3.24
N SER A 86 -4.64 -15.53 3.10
CA SER A 86 -3.52 -16.35 2.63
C SER A 86 -3.09 -15.97 1.22
N GLN A 87 -4.05 -15.82 0.30
CA GLN A 87 -3.77 -15.41 -1.08
C GLN A 87 -3.20 -14.00 -1.10
N LYS A 88 -3.77 -13.07 -0.31
CA LYS A 88 -3.27 -11.69 -0.24
C LYS A 88 -1.83 -11.62 0.28
N ALA A 89 -1.45 -12.46 1.24
CA ALA A 89 -0.08 -12.54 1.73
C ALA A 89 0.90 -12.92 0.61
N PHE A 90 0.58 -13.95 -0.19
CA PHE A 90 1.42 -14.35 -1.32
C PHE A 90 1.40 -13.34 -2.47
N ASP A 91 0.27 -12.69 -2.75
CA ASP A 91 0.20 -11.60 -3.75
C ASP A 91 1.11 -10.41 -3.38
N LEU A 92 1.38 -10.23 -2.08
CA LEU A 92 2.30 -9.21 -1.54
C LEU A 92 3.74 -9.74 -1.38
N GLY A 93 4.02 -10.97 -1.80
CA GLY A 93 5.34 -11.57 -1.75
C GLY A 93 5.82 -11.95 -0.36
N LEU A 94 4.92 -12.27 0.58
CA LEU A 94 5.30 -12.86 1.87
C LEU A 94 5.83 -14.29 1.67
N ASP A 95 6.74 -14.68 2.55
CA ASP A 95 7.60 -15.86 2.39
C ASP A 95 6.94 -17.16 2.87
N GLY A 96 5.74 -17.08 3.45
CA GLY A 96 5.03 -18.24 3.98
C GLY A 96 3.78 -17.90 4.77
N LEU A 97 3.11 -18.96 5.24
CA LEU A 97 1.86 -18.89 6.01
C LEU A 97 1.98 -19.70 7.31
N MET A 98 1.30 -19.23 8.35
CA MET A 98 1.07 -19.90 9.62
C MET A 98 -0.44 -20.07 9.79
N LEU A 99 -0.93 -21.29 9.57
CA LEU A 99 -2.35 -21.64 9.63
C LEU A 99 -2.59 -22.65 10.75
N GLU A 100 -3.71 -22.49 11.46
CA GLU A 100 -4.11 -23.43 12.50
C GLU A 100 -5.02 -24.52 11.95
N SER A 101 -4.69 -25.77 12.26
CA SER A 101 -5.53 -26.93 11.94
C SER A 101 -5.79 -27.78 13.17
N HIS A 102 -6.99 -28.36 13.23
CA HIS A 102 -7.37 -29.31 14.28
C HIS A 102 -8.20 -30.43 13.66
N ILE A 103 -8.04 -31.66 14.14
CA ILE A 103 -8.73 -32.84 13.60
C ILE A 103 -10.26 -32.72 13.68
N ASP A 104 -10.75 -32.05 14.73
CA ASP A 104 -12.14 -31.69 14.94
C ASP A 104 -12.21 -30.31 15.61
N PRO A 105 -12.25 -29.21 14.85
CA PRO A 105 -12.22 -27.87 15.42
C PRO A 105 -13.37 -27.57 16.40
N SER A 106 -14.48 -28.30 16.34
CA SER A 106 -15.65 -28.04 17.20
C SER A 106 -15.36 -28.29 18.68
N CYS A 107 -14.43 -29.19 18.99
CA CYS A 107 -13.99 -29.51 20.35
C CYS A 107 -12.67 -28.87 20.76
N ALA A 108 -12.09 -28.00 19.93
CA ALA A 108 -10.83 -27.33 20.25
C ALA A 108 -10.97 -26.43 21.49
N LEU A 109 -10.00 -26.53 22.40
CA LEU A 109 -9.97 -25.78 23.66
C LEU A 109 -9.60 -24.30 23.47
N SER A 110 -9.04 -23.94 22.32
CA SER A 110 -8.69 -22.57 21.92
C SER A 110 -8.99 -22.37 20.45
N ASP A 111 -9.36 -21.14 20.08
CA ASP A 111 -9.40 -20.67 18.69
C ASP A 111 -10.19 -21.57 17.72
N LYS A 112 -11.23 -22.23 18.25
CA LYS A 112 -12.11 -23.13 17.49
C LYS A 112 -12.68 -22.51 16.24
N ASP A 113 -12.91 -21.19 16.18
CA ASP A 113 -13.58 -20.54 15.05
C ASP A 113 -12.67 -20.28 13.85
N GLN A 114 -11.34 -20.26 14.06
CA GLN A 114 -10.32 -20.02 13.02
C GLN A 114 -9.60 -21.30 12.57
N GLN A 115 -9.71 -22.39 13.33
CA GLN A 115 -9.09 -23.67 12.99
C GLN A 115 -9.87 -24.44 11.92
N VAL A 116 -9.16 -24.95 10.91
CA VAL A 116 -9.72 -25.83 9.87
C VAL A 116 -9.34 -27.29 10.09
N THR A 117 -10.11 -28.21 9.52
CA THR A 117 -9.68 -29.61 9.48
C THR A 117 -8.47 -29.78 8.55
N PRO A 118 -7.64 -30.83 8.71
CA PRO A 118 -6.54 -31.11 7.77
C PRO A 118 -6.99 -31.23 6.31
N ALA A 119 -8.18 -31.78 6.07
CA ALA A 119 -8.76 -31.89 4.73
C ALA A 119 -9.15 -30.53 4.15
N GLU A 120 -9.71 -29.63 4.96
CA GLU A 120 -10.01 -28.25 4.55
C GLU A 120 -8.73 -27.43 4.34
N LEU A 121 -7.71 -27.62 5.17
CA LEU A 121 -6.40 -27.02 4.95
C LEU A 121 -5.84 -27.41 3.59
N GLY A 122 -5.89 -28.70 3.22
CA GLY A 122 -5.50 -29.16 1.88
C GLY A 122 -6.22 -28.42 0.77
N LYS A 123 -7.55 -28.26 0.88
CA LYS A 123 -8.35 -27.48 -0.09
C LYS A 123 -7.97 -26.01 -0.16
N ILE A 124 -7.55 -25.40 0.94
CA ILE A 124 -7.06 -24.02 0.94
C ILE A 124 -5.73 -23.98 0.17
N LEU A 125 -4.79 -24.86 0.51
CA LEU A 125 -3.46 -24.91 -0.10
C LEU A 125 -3.54 -25.17 -1.62
N ASP A 126 -4.39 -26.08 -2.06
CA ASP A 126 -4.59 -26.41 -3.49
C ASP A 126 -5.11 -25.22 -4.31
N LYS A 127 -5.81 -24.28 -3.67
CA LYS A 127 -6.36 -23.09 -4.32
C LYS A 127 -5.38 -21.92 -4.38
N LEU A 128 -4.30 -21.95 -3.60
CA LEU A 128 -3.36 -20.83 -3.51
C LEU A 128 -2.55 -20.71 -4.80
N VAL A 129 -2.49 -19.50 -5.34
CA VAL A 129 -1.66 -19.17 -6.49
C VAL A 129 -0.41 -18.47 -5.98
N ILE A 130 0.72 -19.17 -6.02
CA ILE A 130 2.03 -18.61 -5.66
C ILE A 130 2.63 -17.94 -6.90
N ARG A 131 2.87 -16.63 -6.80
CA ARG A 131 3.51 -15.82 -7.84
C ARG A 131 4.95 -15.57 -7.44
N TYR A 132 5.87 -15.76 -8.37
CA TYR A 132 7.29 -15.48 -8.16
C TYR A 132 7.63 -14.06 -8.62
N SER A 133 8.58 -13.43 -7.93
CA SER A 133 8.99 -12.03 -8.19
C SER A 133 9.78 -11.82 -9.48
N SER A 134 10.28 -12.90 -10.07
CA SER A 134 11.05 -12.89 -11.32
C SER A 134 10.66 -14.06 -12.20
N SER A 135 10.77 -13.87 -13.51
CA SER A 135 10.68 -14.95 -14.48
C SER A 135 12.07 -15.26 -14.99
N ASN A 136 12.39 -16.54 -15.18
CA ASN A 136 13.61 -16.93 -15.89
C ASN A 136 13.44 -16.87 -17.42
N ASP A 137 12.31 -16.33 -17.91
CA ASP A 137 12.04 -16.13 -19.34
C ASP A 137 12.65 -14.80 -19.83
N PRO A 138 13.71 -14.83 -20.65
CA PRO A 138 14.37 -13.62 -21.13
C PRO A 138 13.47 -12.74 -22.01
N ILE A 139 12.47 -13.33 -22.69
CA ILE A 139 11.54 -12.59 -23.53
C ILE A 139 10.58 -11.79 -22.66
N PHE A 140 10.10 -12.40 -21.57
CA PHE A 140 9.28 -11.72 -20.58
C PHE A 140 10.01 -10.53 -19.96
N GLU A 141 11.25 -10.75 -19.46
CA GLU A 141 12.02 -9.69 -18.81
C GLU A 141 12.30 -8.52 -19.79
N ASN A 142 12.69 -8.82 -21.03
CA ASN A 142 12.92 -7.78 -22.04
C ASN A 142 11.64 -6.98 -22.39
N MET A 143 10.50 -7.66 -22.54
CA MET A 143 9.23 -6.99 -22.80
C MET A 143 8.80 -6.12 -21.60
N LEU A 144 9.00 -6.62 -20.38
CA LEU A 144 8.69 -5.87 -19.16
C LEU A 144 9.55 -4.62 -19.04
N ASP A 145 10.85 -4.72 -19.30
CA ASP A 145 11.77 -3.58 -19.30
C ASP A 145 11.42 -2.55 -20.39
N THR A 146 11.00 -3.02 -21.56
CA THR A 146 10.51 -2.14 -22.64
C THR A 146 9.27 -1.37 -22.21
N LEU A 147 8.31 -2.03 -21.57
CA LEU A 147 7.09 -1.38 -21.08
C LEU A 147 7.39 -0.40 -19.94
N ARG A 148 8.27 -0.75 -19.00
CA ARG A 148 8.72 0.14 -17.92
C ARG A 148 9.41 1.38 -18.46
N SER A 149 10.32 1.21 -19.43
CA SER A 149 10.99 2.34 -20.07
C SER A 149 10.02 3.29 -20.77
N ARG A 150 8.91 2.77 -21.33
CA ARG A 150 7.84 3.61 -21.90
C ARG A 150 7.07 4.37 -20.82
N ILE A 151 6.81 3.75 -19.67
CA ILE A 151 6.21 4.43 -18.51
C ILE A 151 7.15 5.53 -18.03
N ASP A 152 8.44 5.24 -17.84
CA ASP A 152 9.43 6.22 -17.40
C ASP A 152 9.49 7.44 -18.33
N GLY A 153 9.38 7.22 -19.66
CA GLY A 153 9.29 8.30 -20.63
C GLY A 153 8.03 9.16 -20.47
N ILE A 154 6.86 8.54 -20.29
CA ILE A 154 5.60 9.27 -20.05
C ILE A 154 5.66 10.04 -18.73
N ASP A 155 6.22 9.44 -17.68
CA ASP A 155 6.35 10.08 -16.37
C ASP A 155 7.28 11.30 -16.44
N HIS A 156 8.32 11.23 -17.26
CA HIS A 156 9.16 12.38 -17.56
C HIS A 156 8.38 13.50 -18.25
N GLU A 157 7.60 13.18 -19.30
CA GLU A 157 6.74 14.17 -19.98
C GLU A 157 5.71 14.80 -19.02
N ILE A 158 5.13 14.02 -18.10
CA ILE A 158 4.20 14.53 -17.08
C ILE A 158 4.89 15.60 -16.22
N ILE A 159 6.13 15.36 -15.80
CA ILE A 159 6.90 16.31 -14.98
C ILE A 159 7.17 17.60 -15.77
N GLU A 160 7.59 17.49 -17.04
CA GLU A 160 7.85 18.65 -17.89
C GLU A 160 6.58 19.47 -18.16
N ILE A 161 5.44 18.81 -18.39
CA ILE A 161 4.14 19.45 -18.57
C ILE A 161 3.70 20.15 -17.28
N LEU A 162 3.90 19.53 -16.11
CA LEU A 162 3.59 20.15 -14.82
C LEU A 162 4.48 21.37 -14.57
N ALA A 163 5.77 21.32 -14.91
CA ALA A 163 6.68 22.45 -14.81
C ALA A 163 6.25 23.61 -15.73
N SER A 164 5.91 23.29 -16.98
CA SER A 164 5.41 24.27 -17.96
C SER A 164 4.10 24.91 -17.49
N ARG A 165 3.17 24.10 -16.96
CA ARG A 165 1.93 24.56 -16.35
C ARG A 165 2.21 25.49 -15.17
N MET A 166 3.24 25.20 -14.37
CA MET A 166 3.58 26.00 -13.22
C MET A 166 4.09 27.39 -13.60
N GLU A 167 4.84 27.50 -14.70
CA GLU A 167 5.29 28.80 -15.19
C GLU A 167 4.10 29.70 -15.58
N ILE A 168 3.05 29.12 -16.17
CA ILE A 168 1.80 29.85 -16.45
C ILE A 168 1.12 30.28 -15.13
N VAL A 169 1.13 29.44 -14.10
CA VAL A 169 0.58 29.80 -12.78
C VAL A 169 1.30 31.01 -12.19
N LYS A 170 2.63 31.09 -12.30
CA LYS A 170 3.40 32.26 -11.84
C LYS A 170 3.04 33.53 -12.62
N GLN A 171 2.86 33.42 -13.93
CA GLN A 171 2.39 34.55 -14.75
C GLN A 171 1.00 35.03 -14.30
N ILE A 172 0.08 34.10 -14.03
CA ILE A 172 -1.25 34.42 -13.48
C ILE A 172 -1.12 35.10 -12.11
N ALA A 173 -0.23 34.62 -11.23
CA ALA A 173 0.01 35.21 -9.92
C ALA A 173 0.45 36.68 -10.03
N ASN A 174 1.45 36.96 -10.87
CA ASN A 174 1.94 38.32 -11.12
C ASN A 174 0.86 39.23 -11.69
N TYR A 175 0.07 38.74 -12.65
CA TYR A 175 -1.02 39.52 -13.23
C TYR A 175 -2.11 39.84 -12.20
N LYS A 176 -2.49 38.86 -11.36
CA LYS A 176 -3.45 39.07 -10.27
C LYS A 176 -2.92 40.06 -9.22
N LYS A 177 -1.65 39.95 -8.85
CA LYS A 177 -0.96 40.86 -7.92
C LYS A 177 -1.04 42.31 -8.40
N GLN A 178 -0.65 42.55 -9.65
CA GLN A 178 -0.71 43.87 -10.28
C GLN A 178 -2.14 44.45 -10.31
N ASN A 179 -3.15 43.59 -10.43
CA ASN A 179 -4.56 43.98 -10.53
C ASN A 179 -5.33 43.86 -9.21
N LYS A 180 -4.66 43.56 -8.07
CA LYS A 180 -5.28 43.39 -6.74
C LYS A 180 -6.42 42.36 -6.71
N VAL A 181 -6.27 41.27 -7.47
CA VAL A 181 -7.22 40.14 -7.54
C VAL A 181 -6.74 39.01 -6.62
N THR A 182 -7.67 38.31 -5.96
CA THR A 182 -7.35 37.18 -5.08
C THR A 182 -6.84 35.95 -5.83
N ALA A 183 -5.97 35.18 -5.18
CA ALA A 183 -5.46 33.92 -5.73
C ALA A 183 -6.58 32.89 -5.96
N LEU A 184 -7.46 32.70 -4.97
CA LEU A 184 -8.51 31.67 -5.02
C LEU A 184 -9.74 32.12 -5.82
N GLN A 185 -10.16 31.28 -6.77
CA GLN A 185 -11.37 31.46 -7.58
C GLN A 185 -12.15 30.14 -7.69
N ILE A 186 -13.05 29.90 -6.72
CA ILE A 186 -13.73 28.60 -6.52
C ILE A 186 -14.57 28.20 -7.74
N ASN A 187 -15.34 29.11 -8.32
CA ASN A 187 -16.24 28.79 -9.44
C ASN A 187 -15.49 28.26 -10.67
N ARG A 188 -14.30 28.79 -10.94
CA ARG A 188 -13.45 28.33 -12.05
C ARG A 188 -12.90 26.93 -11.77
N TRP A 189 -12.54 26.64 -10.52
CA TRP A 189 -12.06 25.33 -10.12
C TRP A 189 -13.13 24.25 -10.31
N THR A 190 -14.35 24.50 -9.84
CA THR A 190 -15.46 23.53 -9.98
C THR A 190 -15.72 23.18 -11.44
N GLN A 191 -15.80 24.18 -12.32
CA GLN A 191 -16.02 23.97 -13.76
C GLN A 191 -14.87 23.20 -14.42
N LEU A 192 -13.62 23.52 -14.06
CA LEU A 192 -12.46 22.80 -14.59
C LEU A 192 -12.45 21.34 -14.13
N LEU A 193 -12.76 21.07 -12.87
CA LEU A 193 -12.78 19.71 -12.34
C LEU A 193 -13.85 18.86 -13.03
N GLU A 194 -15.04 19.40 -13.25
CA GLU A 194 -16.12 18.73 -14.01
C GLU A 194 -15.66 18.37 -15.43
N ASP A 195 -15.02 19.29 -16.15
CA ASP A 195 -14.48 19.06 -17.49
C ASP A 195 -13.35 17.99 -17.51
N ARG A 196 -12.46 18.00 -16.50
CA ARG A 196 -11.40 16.99 -16.36
C ARG A 196 -11.97 15.60 -16.07
N ILE A 197 -13.00 15.50 -15.22
CA ILE A 197 -13.70 14.23 -14.95
C ILE A 197 -14.39 13.72 -16.21
N ALA A 198 -15.09 14.59 -16.95
CA ALA A 198 -15.74 14.20 -18.20
C ALA A 198 -14.74 13.70 -19.25
N THR A 199 -13.54 14.31 -19.31
CA THR A 199 -12.46 13.86 -20.18
C THR A 199 -11.86 12.53 -19.73
N ALA A 200 -11.66 12.35 -18.42
CA ALA A 200 -11.16 11.11 -17.83
C ALA A 200 -12.07 9.91 -18.15
N HIS A 201 -13.39 10.07 -18.04
CA HIS A 201 -14.36 9.04 -18.40
C HIS A 201 -14.23 8.61 -19.86
N LYS A 202 -14.01 9.54 -20.79
CA LYS A 202 -13.79 9.23 -22.22
C LYS A 202 -12.50 8.44 -22.47
N LEU A 203 -11.52 8.58 -21.59
CA LEU A 203 -10.21 7.92 -21.66
C LEU A 203 -10.13 6.66 -20.78
N ASN A 204 -11.25 6.22 -20.20
CA ASN A 204 -11.32 5.08 -19.27
C ASN A 204 -10.40 5.22 -18.03
N LEU A 205 -10.27 6.45 -17.52
CA LEU A 205 -9.55 6.73 -16.27
C LEU A 205 -10.52 6.77 -15.09
N ASP A 206 -10.07 6.27 -13.94
CA ASP A 206 -10.86 6.28 -12.70
C ASP A 206 -11.14 7.72 -12.23
N GLU A 207 -12.39 7.99 -11.89
CA GLU A 207 -12.84 9.32 -11.49
C GLU A 207 -12.19 9.78 -10.18
N THR A 208 -12.08 8.87 -9.21
CA THR A 208 -11.52 9.20 -7.88
C THR A 208 -10.05 9.55 -8.01
N PHE A 209 -9.30 8.78 -8.79
CA PHE A 209 -7.90 9.03 -9.11
C PHE A 209 -7.68 10.41 -9.73
N ILE A 210 -8.46 10.78 -10.75
CA ILE A 210 -8.35 12.07 -11.42
C ILE A 210 -8.73 13.23 -10.51
N LYS A 211 -9.77 13.06 -9.68
CA LYS A 211 -10.13 14.06 -8.66
C LYS A 211 -8.96 14.35 -7.73
N ILE A 212 -8.31 13.32 -7.19
CA ILE A 212 -7.18 13.45 -6.27
C ILE A 212 -6.01 14.16 -6.95
N ILE A 213 -5.62 13.74 -8.16
CA ILE A 213 -4.49 14.35 -8.88
C ILE A 213 -4.73 15.83 -9.14
N PHE A 214 -5.88 16.19 -9.72
CA PHE A 214 -6.13 17.59 -10.08
C PHE A 214 -6.34 18.47 -8.84
N GLN A 215 -6.86 17.91 -7.75
CA GLN A 215 -6.95 18.62 -6.48
C GLN A 215 -5.55 18.98 -5.96
N LEU A 216 -4.61 18.03 -5.92
CA LEU A 216 -3.22 18.30 -5.50
C LEU A 216 -2.54 19.36 -6.40
N ILE A 217 -2.73 19.24 -7.72
CA ILE A 217 -2.22 20.22 -8.68
C ILE A 217 -2.81 21.62 -8.42
N HIS A 218 -4.11 21.70 -8.11
CA HIS A 218 -4.78 22.96 -7.81
C HIS A 218 -4.27 23.58 -6.51
N GLU A 219 -4.17 22.79 -5.45
CA GLU A 219 -3.65 23.23 -4.15
C GLU A 219 -2.24 23.80 -4.27
N ASP A 220 -1.34 23.12 -5.02
CA ASP A 220 0.01 23.66 -5.26
C ASP A 220 -0.01 24.96 -6.09
N SER A 221 -0.93 25.06 -7.05
CA SER A 221 -1.10 26.28 -7.86
C SER A 221 -1.55 27.48 -7.02
N VAL A 222 -2.43 27.26 -6.04
CA VAL A 222 -2.89 28.29 -5.11
C VAL A 222 -1.76 28.67 -4.16
N ARG A 223 -1.05 27.68 -3.59
CA ARG A 223 0.12 27.91 -2.74
C ARG A 223 1.15 28.81 -3.41
N GLN A 224 1.57 28.50 -4.64
CA GLN A 224 2.55 29.32 -5.36
C GLN A 224 2.04 30.72 -5.71
N GLN A 225 0.75 30.85 -6.06
CA GLN A 225 0.16 32.18 -6.28
C GLN A 225 0.22 33.03 -5.01
N THR A 226 -0.15 32.46 -3.86
CA THR A 226 -0.09 33.13 -2.56
C THR A 226 1.34 33.55 -2.22
N GLU A 227 2.32 32.66 -2.36
CA GLU A 227 3.75 32.98 -2.11
C GLU A 227 4.24 34.16 -2.95
N ILE A 228 3.89 34.22 -4.24
CA ILE A 228 4.28 35.33 -5.13
C ILE A 228 3.53 36.62 -4.75
N MET A 229 2.25 36.53 -4.39
CA MET A 229 1.46 37.68 -3.99
C MET A 229 1.98 38.29 -2.68
N ASP A 230 2.44 37.46 -1.74
CA ASP A 230 2.91 37.86 -0.42
C ASP A 230 4.39 38.31 -0.40
N SER A 231 5.19 37.93 -1.40
CA SER A 231 6.65 38.23 -1.46
C SER A 231 7.05 39.73 -1.50
N ASP A 232 6.10 40.66 -1.59
CA ASP A 232 6.35 42.13 -1.53
C ASP A 232 5.78 42.80 -0.25
N LEU A 233 5.39 42.02 0.77
CA LEU A 233 5.09 42.50 2.14
C LEU A 233 6.34 42.47 3.01
#